data_AF-A0A7Y3C050-F1
#
_entry.id   AF-A0A7Y3C050-F1
#
_cell.length_a   1.000
_cell.length_b   1.000
_cell.length_c   1.000
_cell.angle_alpha   90.00
_cell.angle_beta   90.00
_cell.angle_gamma   90.00
#
_symmetry.space_group_name_H-M   'P 1'
#
loop_
_entity.id
_entity.type
_entity.pdbx_description
1 polymer ?
#
loop_
_entity_poly.entity_id
_entity_poly.type
_entity_poly.pdbx_seq_one_letter_code
_entity_poly.pdbx_strand_id
1 'polypeptide(L)'
;EAIGYVAFIASAAIPPTRWLLKKYVLPGSGEGPDQETRESGQWRIVLIGTMDDGSTVRTLVGGEGDPATDSTSRMLTESALCLAQDAEKIPVGGGSWTPAAAMGDLLLDRLTSYAGMSFEFEPAPVSP
;
A
#
# COMPACT_ATOMS: atom_id res chain seq x y z
N GLU A 1 13.28 6.57 21.57
CA GLU A 1 12.36 5.73 20.80
C GLU A 1 12.90 4.34 20.50
N ALA A 2 14.12 4.20 19.94
CA ALA A 2 14.71 2.89 19.60
C ALA A 2 14.81 1.88 20.78
N ILE A 3 15.15 2.33 21.99
CA ILE A 3 15.26 1.46 23.17
C ILE A 3 13.92 0.82 23.55
N GLY A 4 12.82 1.59 23.44
CA GLY A 4 11.46 1.08 23.71
C GLY A 4 11.03 0.04 22.69
N TYR A 5 11.34 0.27 21.41
CA TYR A 5 11.06 -0.67 20.32
C TYR A 5 11.86 -1.98 20.48
N VAL A 6 13.15 -1.88 20.82
CA VAL A 6 14.02 -3.05 21.06
C VAL A 6 13.52 -3.87 22.26
N ALA A 7 13.16 -3.21 23.37
CA ALA A 7 12.61 -3.87 24.54
C ALA A 7 11.26 -4.56 24.24
N PHE A 8 10.39 -3.93 23.45
CA PHE A 8 9.12 -4.52 23.01
C PHE A 8 9.35 -5.77 22.16
N ILE A 9 10.21 -5.71 21.15
CA ILE A 9 10.54 -6.88 20.31
C ILE A 9 11.14 -8.01 21.15
N ALA A 10 12.07 -7.70 22.05
CA ALA A 10 12.66 -8.72 22.94
C ALA A 10 11.60 -9.39 23.84
N SER A 11 10.65 -8.61 24.36
CA SER A 11 9.55 -9.15 25.19
C SER A 11 8.60 -10.07 24.42
N ALA A 12 8.41 -9.83 23.12
CA ALA A 12 7.64 -10.71 22.25
C ALA A 12 8.37 -12.01 21.88
N ALA A 13 9.69 -12.10 22.06
CA ALA A 13 10.46 -13.31 21.79
C ALA A 13 10.35 -14.37 22.90
N ILE A 14 10.08 -13.94 24.13
CA ILE A 14 10.01 -14.81 25.32
C ILE A 14 8.59 -15.42 25.43
N PRO A 15 8.42 -16.76 25.52
CA PRO A 15 7.10 -17.41 25.47
C PRO A 15 6.05 -16.95 26.49
N PRO A 16 6.35 -16.85 27.81
CA PRO A 16 5.36 -16.40 28.79
C PRO A 16 4.93 -14.93 28.61
N THR A 17 5.87 -14.04 28.29
CA THR A 17 5.54 -12.63 28.00
C THR A 17 4.80 -12.48 26.68
N ARG A 18 5.12 -13.27 25.65
CA ARG A 18 4.35 -13.34 24.39
C ARG A 18 2.89 -13.70 24.63
N TRP A 19 2.62 -14.67 25.51
CA TRP A 19 1.25 -15.05 25.85
C TRP A 19 0.49 -13.92 26.56
N LEU A 20 1.12 -13.25 27.53
CA LEU A 20 0.57 -12.08 28.21
C LEU A 20 0.28 -10.94 27.24
N LEU A 21 1.22 -10.63 26.34
CA LEU A 21 1.05 -9.62 25.29
C LEU A 21 -0.13 -9.95 24.38
N LYS A 22 -0.25 -11.19 23.90
CA LYS A 22 -1.38 -11.64 23.08
C LYS A 22 -2.73 -11.57 23.79
N LYS A 23 -2.76 -11.76 25.10
CA LYS A 23 -4.02 -11.82 25.87
C LYS A 23 -4.54 -10.44 26.26
N TYR A 24 -3.67 -9.47 26.50
CA TYR A 24 -4.06 -8.20 27.12
C TYR A 24 -3.62 -6.94 26.37
N VAL A 25 -2.68 -7.03 25.42
CA VAL A 25 -2.05 -5.84 24.82
C VAL A 25 -2.21 -5.81 23.29
N LEU A 26 -2.01 -6.94 22.63
CA LEU A 26 -2.12 -7.04 21.17
C LEU A 26 -3.58 -7.25 20.75
N PRO A 27 -3.99 -6.72 19.58
CA PRO A 27 -5.30 -7.01 19.01
C PRO A 27 -5.51 -8.51 18.83
N GLY A 28 -6.77 -8.95 18.95
CA GLY A 28 -7.16 -10.29 18.57
C GLY A 28 -6.88 -10.57 17.09
N SER A 29 -6.76 -11.84 16.74
CA SER A 29 -6.64 -12.22 15.33
C SER A 29 -7.90 -11.80 14.58
N GLY A 30 -7.75 -10.93 13.58
CA GLY A 30 -8.89 -10.39 12.80
C GLY A 30 -9.51 -9.11 13.38
N GLU A 31 -9.08 -8.67 14.57
CA GLU A 31 -9.37 -7.32 15.06
C GLU A 31 -8.39 -6.37 14.36
N GLY A 32 -8.80 -5.90 13.18
CA GLY A 32 -8.10 -4.82 12.49
C GLY A 32 -8.08 -3.52 13.31
N PRO A 33 -7.34 -2.50 12.87
CA PRO A 33 -7.40 -1.18 13.47
C PRO A 33 -8.83 -0.64 13.51
N ASP A 34 -9.13 0.20 14.49
CA ASP A 34 -10.41 0.89 14.55
C ASP A 34 -10.62 1.82 13.34
N GLN A 35 -11.86 2.27 13.16
CA GLN A 35 -12.26 3.06 11.99
C GLN A 35 -11.45 4.36 11.89
N GLU A 36 -11.21 5.05 13.00
CA GLU A 36 -10.47 6.31 13.01
C GLU A 36 -9.01 6.11 12.57
N THR A 37 -8.35 5.07 13.09
CA THR A 37 -6.98 4.70 12.70
C THR A 37 -6.92 4.34 11.21
N ARG A 38 -7.96 3.69 10.69
CA ARG A 38 -8.04 3.34 9.27
C ARG A 38 -8.20 4.57 8.39
N GLU A 39 -9.13 5.45 8.71
CA GLU A 39 -9.46 6.62 7.90
C GLU A 39 -8.37 7.71 7.95
N SER A 40 -7.71 7.87 9.10
CA SER A 40 -6.60 8.82 9.27
C SER A 40 -5.25 8.28 8.79
N GLY A 41 -5.20 7.03 8.36
CA GLY A 41 -3.99 6.37 7.89
C GLY A 41 -3.42 7.00 6.61
N GLN A 42 -2.11 6.89 6.45
CA GLN A 42 -1.42 7.18 5.20
C GLN A 42 -0.20 6.28 5.09
N TRP A 43 0.21 5.97 3.86
CA TRP A 43 1.36 5.13 3.61
C TRP A 43 2.14 5.61 2.39
N ARG A 44 3.42 5.23 2.35
CA ARG A 44 4.34 5.53 1.25
C ARG A 44 5.24 4.33 0.98
N ILE A 45 5.38 3.98 -0.29
CA ILE A 45 6.30 2.96 -0.79
C ILE A 45 7.29 3.63 -1.74
N VAL A 46 8.58 3.36 -1.55
CA VAL A 46 9.62 3.78 -2.49
C VAL A 46 10.00 2.58 -3.34
N LEU A 47 9.70 2.66 -4.63
CA LEU A 47 10.16 1.71 -5.63
C LEU A 47 11.50 2.22 -6.17
N ILE A 48 12.54 1.38 -6.10
CA ILE A 48 13.88 1.71 -6.58
C ILE A 48 14.24 0.70 -7.67
N GLY A 49 14.57 1.21 -8.86
CA GLY A 49 14.97 0.42 -10.02
C GLY A 49 16.33 0.86 -10.56
N THR A 50 17.02 -0.04 -11.25
CA THR A 50 18.25 0.25 -11.99
C THR A 50 17.95 0.08 -13.47
N MET A 51 18.29 1.09 -14.26
CA MET A 51 18.11 1.12 -15.71
C MET A 51 19.28 0.43 -16.42
N ASP A 52 19.11 0.10 -17.70
CA ASP A 52 20.14 -0.56 -18.52
C ASP A 52 21.44 0.27 -18.66
N ASP A 53 21.34 1.60 -18.55
CA ASP A 53 22.49 2.51 -18.57
C ASP A 53 23.19 2.65 -17.19
N GLY A 54 22.73 1.90 -16.18
CA GLY A 54 23.23 1.92 -14.81
C GLY A 54 22.67 3.04 -13.94
N SER A 55 21.81 3.92 -14.47
CA SER A 55 21.14 4.95 -13.66
C SER A 55 20.12 4.34 -12.70
N THR A 56 19.89 5.01 -11.57
CA THR A 56 18.87 4.60 -10.59
C THR A 56 17.62 5.45 -10.77
N VAL A 57 16.48 4.78 -10.87
CA VAL A 57 15.15 5.38 -10.89
C VAL A 57 14.47 5.15 -9.55
N ARG A 58 13.79 6.19 -9.04
CA ARG A 58 13.01 6.12 -7.82
C ARG A 58 11.59 6.60 -8.09
N THR A 59 10.61 5.85 -7.61
CA THR A 59 9.20 6.21 -7.68
C THR A 59 8.61 6.12 -6.28
N LEU A 60 7.98 7.21 -5.84
CA LEU A 60 7.24 7.26 -4.59
C LEU A 60 5.76 6.98 -4.91
N VAL A 61 5.22 5.93 -4.28
CA VAL A 61 3.80 5.59 -4.35
C VAL A 61 3.19 5.91 -3.00
N GLY A 62 2.15 6.74 -2.97
CA GLY A 62 1.43 7.14 -1.77
C GLY A 62 -0.02 6.69 -1.79
N GLY A 63 -0.61 6.53 -0.61
CA GLY A 63 -2.04 6.31 -0.48
C GLY A 63 -2.60 6.82 0.85
N GLU A 64 -3.84 7.29 0.79
CA GLU A 64 -4.70 7.59 1.94
C GLU A 64 -5.34 6.31 2.49
N GLY A 65 -5.72 6.38 3.76
CA GLY A 65 -6.27 5.26 4.51
C GLY A 65 -5.18 4.28 4.99
N ASP A 66 -5.58 3.31 5.80
CA ASP A 66 -4.65 2.25 6.18
C ASP A 66 -4.25 1.41 4.96
N PRO A 67 -2.97 0.99 4.88
CA PRO A 67 -2.46 0.24 3.74
C PRO A 67 -3.07 -1.15 3.59
N ALA A 68 -3.72 -1.69 4.62
CA ALA A 68 -4.20 -3.07 4.61
C ALA A 68 -5.64 -3.17 4.12
N THR A 69 -6.54 -2.35 4.65
CA THR A 69 -7.99 -2.48 4.51
C THR A 69 -8.56 -1.40 3.62
N ASP A 70 -8.48 -0.13 4.04
CA ASP A 70 -9.16 0.97 3.34
C ASP A 70 -8.55 1.21 1.96
N SER A 71 -7.24 1.44 1.90
CA SER A 71 -6.55 1.72 0.63
C SER A 71 -6.67 0.55 -0.36
N THR A 72 -6.50 -0.70 0.12
CA THR A 72 -6.68 -1.91 -0.69
C THR A 72 -8.10 -2.05 -1.23
N SER A 73 -9.11 -1.72 -0.41
CA SER A 73 -10.52 -1.78 -0.83
C SER A 73 -10.82 -0.76 -1.93
N ARG A 74 -10.23 0.44 -1.85
CA ARG A 74 -10.34 1.46 -2.90
C ARG A 74 -9.64 1.00 -4.19
N MET A 75 -8.44 0.43 -4.11
CA MET A 75 -7.74 -0.15 -5.28
C MET A 75 -8.58 -1.23 -5.98
N LEU A 76 -9.17 -2.14 -5.20
CA LEU A 76 -10.02 -3.21 -5.73
C LEU A 76 -11.28 -2.64 -6.38
N THR A 77 -11.91 -1.65 -5.75
CA THR A 77 -13.10 -0.98 -6.25
C THR A 77 -12.82 -0.26 -7.57
N GLU A 78 -11.74 0.52 -7.64
CA GLU A 78 -11.37 1.21 -8.89
C GLU A 78 -10.95 0.25 -10.00
N SER A 79 -10.32 -0.87 -9.65
CA SER A 79 -10.04 -1.95 -10.62
C SER A 79 -11.33 -2.56 -11.18
N ALA A 80 -12.33 -2.81 -10.34
CA ALA A 80 -13.62 -3.33 -10.77
C ALA A 80 -14.38 -2.31 -11.62
N LEU A 81 -14.35 -1.02 -11.25
CA LEU A 81 -14.98 0.04 -12.03
C LEU A 81 -14.28 0.24 -13.38
N CYS A 82 -12.95 0.16 -13.43
CA CYS A 82 -12.20 0.19 -14.69
C CYS A 82 -12.63 -0.94 -15.62
N LEU A 83 -12.78 -2.17 -15.11
CA LEU A 83 -13.29 -3.30 -15.88
C LEU A 83 -14.73 -3.10 -16.36
N ALA A 84 -15.59 -2.51 -15.52
CA ALA A 84 -17.00 -2.35 -15.83
C ALA A 84 -17.30 -1.18 -16.79
N GLN A 85 -16.55 -0.08 -16.66
CA GLN A 85 -16.83 1.19 -17.34
C GLN A 85 -15.92 1.44 -18.55
N ASP A 86 -14.69 0.89 -18.54
CA ASP A 86 -13.68 1.15 -19.56
C ASP A 86 -13.31 -0.13 -20.35
N ALA A 87 -14.13 -1.18 -20.28
CA ALA A 87 -13.88 -2.49 -20.91
C ALA A 87 -13.45 -2.41 -22.38
N GLU A 88 -14.09 -1.54 -23.17
CA GLU A 88 -13.80 -1.38 -24.60
C GLU A 88 -12.43 -0.76 -24.89
N LYS A 89 -11.82 -0.09 -23.91
CA LYS A 89 -10.50 0.55 -24.00
C LYS A 89 -9.37 -0.35 -23.51
N ILE A 90 -9.71 -1.45 -22.82
CA ILE A 90 -8.72 -2.38 -22.27
C ILE A 90 -8.10 -3.19 -23.44
N PRO A 91 -6.78 -3.10 -23.67
CA PRO A 91 -6.15 -3.65 -24.87
C PRO A 91 -5.88 -5.17 -24.79
N VAL A 92 -6.20 -5.81 -23.68
CA VAL A 92 -5.98 -7.24 -23.45
C VAL A 92 -7.28 -8.05 -23.60
N GLY A 93 -7.14 -9.28 -24.08
CA GLY A 93 -8.24 -10.25 -24.12
C GLY A 93 -8.44 -10.99 -22.79
N GLY A 94 -9.22 -12.07 -22.82
CA GLY A 94 -9.42 -12.94 -21.66
C GLY A 94 -8.11 -13.54 -21.11
N GLY A 95 -8.14 -14.02 -19.87
CA GLY A 95 -6.99 -14.62 -19.19
C GLY A 95 -6.82 -14.09 -17.77
N SER A 96 -5.63 -14.30 -17.20
CA SER A 96 -5.25 -13.80 -15.88
C SER A 96 -4.15 -12.76 -16.03
N TRP A 97 -4.50 -11.51 -15.79
CA TRP A 97 -3.60 -10.36 -15.90
C TRP A 97 -3.41 -9.69 -14.56
N THR A 98 -2.27 -9.03 -14.38
CA THR A 98 -2.13 -8.04 -13.30
C THR A 98 -2.90 -6.78 -13.68
N PRO A 99 -3.45 -6.02 -12.71
CA PRO A 99 -4.15 -4.77 -13.00
C PRO A 99 -3.30 -3.79 -13.81
N ALA A 100 -2.01 -3.66 -13.48
CA ALA A 100 -1.09 -2.79 -14.21
C ALA A 100 -0.90 -3.21 -15.68
N ALA A 101 -0.83 -4.51 -15.98
CA ALA A 101 -0.65 -4.99 -17.35
C ALA A 101 -1.93 -4.91 -18.19
N ALA A 102 -3.10 -5.11 -17.57
CA ALA A 102 -4.39 -5.06 -18.26
C ALA A 102 -4.94 -3.64 -18.41
N MET A 103 -4.94 -2.87 -17.32
CA MET A 103 -5.66 -1.60 -17.23
C MET A 103 -4.74 -0.41 -17.38
N GLY A 104 -3.46 -0.53 -17.00
CA GLY A 104 -2.42 0.49 -17.20
C GLY A 104 -2.87 1.89 -16.78
N ASP A 105 -2.73 2.84 -17.70
CA ASP A 105 -3.07 4.25 -17.49
C ASP A 105 -4.54 4.47 -17.12
N LEU A 106 -5.47 3.63 -17.60
CA LEU A 106 -6.89 3.74 -17.24
C LEU A 106 -7.09 3.56 -15.73
N LEU A 107 -6.40 2.58 -15.14
CA LEU A 107 -6.48 2.37 -13.69
C LEU A 107 -5.66 3.44 -12.95
N LEU A 108 -4.51 3.84 -13.47
CA LEU A 108 -3.68 4.88 -12.86
C LEU A 108 -4.45 6.20 -12.67
N ASP A 109 -5.17 6.64 -13.71
CA ASP A 109 -5.98 7.85 -13.68
C ASP A 109 -7.10 7.74 -12.63
N ARG A 110 -7.73 6.58 -12.51
CA ARG A 110 -8.80 6.34 -11.53
C ARG A 110 -8.27 6.33 -10.10
N LEU A 111 -7.14 5.66 -9.85
CA LEU A 111 -6.53 5.60 -8.53
C LEU A 111 -6.12 6.99 -8.05
N THR A 112 -5.54 7.79 -8.93
CA THR A 112 -5.12 9.17 -8.61
C THR A 112 -6.31 10.12 -8.45
N SER A 113 -7.39 9.92 -9.20
CA SER A 113 -8.58 10.81 -9.15
C SER A 113 -9.55 10.46 -8.02
N TYR A 114 -9.71 9.19 -7.66
CA TYR A 114 -10.82 8.71 -6.82
C TYR A 114 -10.40 7.86 -5.61
N ALA A 115 -9.19 7.27 -5.62
CA ALA A 115 -8.76 6.37 -4.54
C ALA A 115 -7.85 7.04 -3.49
N GLY A 116 -7.50 8.32 -3.66
CA GLY A 116 -6.57 9.01 -2.76
C GLY A 116 -5.14 8.47 -2.88
N MET A 117 -4.73 8.07 -4.09
CA MET A 117 -3.39 7.55 -4.35
C MET A 117 -2.53 8.56 -5.14
N SER A 118 -1.21 8.50 -4.95
CA SER A 118 -0.26 9.28 -5.73
C SER A 118 0.88 8.41 -6.27
N PHE A 119 1.40 8.80 -7.43
CA PHE A 119 2.53 8.16 -8.09
C PHE A 119 3.46 9.26 -8.58
N GLU A 120 4.63 9.37 -7.95
CA GLU A 120 5.58 10.45 -8.20
C GLU A 120 6.92 9.87 -8.61
N PHE A 121 7.37 10.21 -9.82
CA PHE A 121 8.76 9.95 -10.23
C PHE A 121 9.67 10.98 -9.55
N GLU A 122 10.62 10.51 -8.76
CA GLU A 122 11.72 11.35 -8.28
C GLU A 122 12.78 11.45 -9.40
N PRO A 123 13.21 12.65 -9.80
CA PRO A 123 14.58 13.04 -9.52
C PRO A 123 14.62 13.36 -8.02
N ALA A 124 15.45 12.68 -7.24
CA ALA A 124 15.46 12.80 -5.77
C ALA A 124 15.25 14.26 -5.30
N PRO A 125 14.46 14.53 -4.23
CA PRO A 125 14.35 15.87 -3.70
C PRO A 125 15.75 16.35 -3.31
N VAL A 126 16.23 17.37 -4.02
CA VAL A 126 17.23 18.28 -3.48
C VAL A 126 16.48 19.07 -2.41
N SER A 127 16.59 18.64 -1.15
CA SER A 127 16.15 19.44 -0.01
C SER A 127 17.27 20.39 0.41
N PRO A 128 16.92 21.59 0.94
CA PRO A 128 17.76 22.79 1.00
C PRO A 128 18.98 22.71 1.92
#